data_AF-B8DYM4-F1
#
_entry.id   AF-B8DYM4-F1
#
_cell.length_a   1.000
_cell.length_b   1.000
_cell.length_c   1.000
_cell.angle_alpha   90.00
_cell.angle_beta   90.00
_cell.angle_gamma   90.00
#
_symmetry.space_group_name_H-M   'P 1'
#
loop_
_entity.id
_entity.type
_entity.pdbx_description
1 polymer ?
#
loop_
_entity_poly.entity_id
_entity_poly.type
_entity_poly.pdbx_seq_one_letter_code
_entity_poly.pdbx_strand_id
1 'polypeptide(L)'
;MEKRDIKELEKKIRRIVQRMNIEDIVRKAIEHYDPPTLNGIVALDLNTGEIFSYSSIEEPAFSRSIVILYKLSVSRFPLEELFSERELNLAKMILGEAWNLSARDIARTLGKEFKEVEDKIFNTIMKEDDPSEEIIENVLEYVRRVIS
;
A
#
# COMPACT_ATOMS: atom_id res chain seq x y z
N MET A 1 29.83 3.08 -11.21
CA MET A 1 29.44 1.88 -10.44
C MET A 1 29.38 0.70 -11.39
N GLU A 2 30.12 -0.38 -11.12
CA GLU A 2 30.19 -1.50 -12.06
C GLU A 2 28.92 -2.37 -11.98
N LYS A 3 28.55 -3.06 -13.06
CA LYS A 3 27.40 -4.00 -13.06
C LYS A 3 27.50 -5.09 -11.99
N ARG A 4 28.70 -5.38 -11.48
CA ARG A 4 28.93 -6.32 -10.36
C ARG A 4 28.40 -5.79 -9.02
N ASP A 5 28.52 -4.50 -8.76
CA ASP A 5 28.12 -3.88 -7.49
C ASP A 5 26.59 -3.92 -7.30
N ILE A 6 25.83 -3.71 -8.37
CA ILE A 6 24.35 -3.72 -8.34
C ILE A 6 23.80 -5.10 -8.02
N LYS A 7 24.38 -6.17 -8.60
CA LYS A 7 23.94 -7.55 -8.32
C LYS A 7 24.22 -7.97 -6.89
N GLU A 8 25.34 -7.53 -6.33
CA GLU A 8 25.66 -7.81 -4.92
C GLU A 8 24.73 -7.03 -3.98
N LEU A 9 24.44 -5.78 -4.31
CA LEU A 9 23.48 -4.95 -3.58
C LEU A 9 22.07 -5.56 -3.60
N GLU A 10 21.58 -5.96 -4.76
CA GLU A 10 20.30 -6.66 -4.88
C GLU A 10 20.25 -7.91 -3.99
N LYS A 11 21.30 -8.73 -4.01
CA LYS A 11 21.38 -9.92 -3.14
C LYS A 11 21.34 -9.56 -1.65
N LYS A 12 21.93 -8.43 -1.25
CA LYS A 12 21.86 -7.94 0.13
C LYS A 12 20.45 -7.47 0.49
N ILE A 13 19.81 -6.68 -0.38
CA ILE A 13 18.43 -6.20 -0.19
C ILE A 13 17.47 -7.38 -0.06
N ARG A 14 17.54 -8.36 -0.97
CA ARG A 14 16.72 -9.59 -0.91
C ARG A 14 16.83 -10.30 0.45
N ARG A 15 18.05 -10.44 0.99
CA ARG A 15 18.27 -11.04 2.32
C ARG A 15 17.71 -10.21 3.47
N ILE A 16 17.68 -8.88 3.34
CA ILE A 16 17.09 -7.99 4.34
C ILE A 16 15.57 -8.15 4.31
N VAL A 17 14.96 -8.07 3.12
CA VAL A 17 13.50 -8.19 2.94
C VAL A 17 12.99 -9.54 3.43
N GLN A 18 13.72 -10.64 3.20
CA GLN A 18 13.41 -11.97 3.74
C GLN A 18 13.31 -12.04 5.28
N ARG A 19 13.88 -11.06 6.00
CA ARG A 19 13.83 -10.97 7.46
C ARG A 19 12.79 -9.97 7.95
N MET A 20 12.16 -9.22 7.05
CA MET A 20 11.11 -8.27 7.38
C MET A 20 9.78 -8.99 7.57
N ASN A 21 8.92 -8.43 8.42
CA ASN A 21 7.56 -8.89 8.55
C ASN A 21 6.71 -8.30 7.40
N ILE A 22 6.66 -9.00 6.27
CA ILE A 22 5.97 -8.54 5.06
C ILE A 22 4.46 -8.37 5.30
N GLU A 23 3.85 -9.27 6.07
CA GLU A 23 2.44 -9.19 6.41
C GLU A 23 2.12 -7.91 7.20
N ASP A 24 2.96 -7.55 8.17
CA ASP A 24 2.80 -6.31 8.95
C ASP A 24 2.93 -5.06 8.06
N ILE A 25 3.86 -5.04 7.11
CA ILE A 25 4.00 -3.96 6.13
C ILE A 25 2.72 -3.82 5.29
N VAL A 26 2.20 -4.92 4.76
CA VAL A 26 0.97 -4.88 3.96
C VAL A 26 -0.22 -4.41 4.80
N ARG A 27 -0.35 -4.91 6.05
CA ARG A 27 -1.42 -4.48 6.95
C ARG A 27 -1.35 -3.00 7.29
N LYS A 28 -0.16 -2.47 7.59
CA LYS A 28 0.06 -1.04 7.81
C LYS A 28 -0.30 -0.18 6.60
N ALA A 29 -0.05 -0.67 5.39
CA ALA A 29 -0.50 0.02 4.18
C ALA A 29 -2.03 0.07 4.11
N ILE A 30 -2.70 -1.06 4.36
CA ILE A 30 -4.16 -1.18 4.32
C ILE A 30 -4.83 -0.31 5.39
N GLU A 31 -4.25 -0.21 6.59
CA GLU A 31 -4.77 0.65 7.68
C GLU A 31 -4.89 2.13 7.28
N HIS A 32 -4.04 2.59 6.37
CA HIS A 32 -4.06 3.97 5.84
C HIS A 32 -4.64 4.07 4.43
N TYR A 33 -5.13 2.97 3.88
CA TYR A 33 -5.73 2.90 2.55
C TYR A 33 -7.23 3.25 2.60
N ASP A 34 -7.69 4.04 1.63
CA ASP A 34 -9.12 4.37 1.51
C ASP A 34 -9.51 4.69 0.05
N PRO A 35 -9.74 3.67 -0.80
CA PRO A 35 -10.00 3.89 -2.22
C PRO A 35 -11.39 4.51 -2.45
N PRO A 36 -11.56 5.31 -3.53
CA PRO A 36 -10.53 5.74 -4.49
C PRO A 36 -9.73 6.97 -4.01
N THR A 37 -9.86 7.36 -2.74
CA THR A 37 -9.39 8.67 -2.24
C THR A 37 -7.93 8.70 -1.81
N LEU A 38 -7.44 7.65 -1.15
CA LEU A 38 -6.12 7.65 -0.50
C LEU A 38 -5.38 6.34 -0.73
N ASN A 39 -4.12 6.46 -1.19
CA ASN A 39 -3.18 5.33 -1.24
C ASN A 39 -2.68 5.03 0.17
N GLY A 40 -2.38 3.76 0.46
CA GLY A 40 -1.72 3.34 1.68
C GLY A 40 -0.22 3.21 1.45
N ILE A 41 0.61 3.91 2.21
CA ILE A 41 2.06 3.93 2.01
C ILE A 41 2.76 3.51 3.28
N VAL A 42 3.77 2.65 3.15
CA VAL A 42 4.68 2.28 4.24
C VAL A 42 6.10 2.65 3.87
N ALA A 43 6.78 3.32 4.78
CA ALA A 43 8.11 3.86 4.58
C ALA A 43 9.03 3.56 5.76
N LEU A 44 10.33 3.55 5.47
CA LEU A 44 11.42 3.43 6.44
C LEU A 44 12.16 4.76 6.52
N ASP A 45 12.29 5.32 7.72
CA ASP A 45 13.22 6.41 7.99
C ASP A 45 14.61 5.83 8.28
N LEU A 46 15.59 6.18 7.44
CA LEU A 46 16.97 5.72 7.58
C LEU A 46 17.73 6.38 8.74
N ASN A 47 17.26 7.52 9.25
CA ASN A 47 17.89 8.19 10.39
C ASN A 47 17.54 7.50 11.71
N THR A 48 16.27 7.11 11.87
CA THR A 48 15.76 6.50 13.10
C THR A 48 15.69 4.97 13.02
N GLY A 49 15.64 4.41 11.80
CA GLY A 49 15.37 3.00 11.55
C GLY A 49 13.89 2.62 11.73
N GLU A 50 13.00 3.59 11.92
CA GLU A 50 11.58 3.36 12.17
C GLU A 50 10.80 3.13 10.88
N ILE A 51 9.89 2.16 10.92
CA ILE A 51 8.90 1.91 9.88
C ILE A 51 7.62 2.61 10.28
N PHE A 52 7.09 3.45 9.39
CA PHE A 52 5.84 4.18 9.60
C PHE A 52 4.93 4.09 8.37
N SER A 53 3.66 4.37 8.58
CA SER A 53 2.62 4.33 7.55
C SER A 53 1.84 5.63 7.48
N TYR A 54 1.41 5.99 6.28
CA TYR A 54 0.60 7.18 6.04
C TYR A 54 -0.24 7.04 4.77
N SER A 55 -1.20 7.95 4.61
CA SER A 55 -2.10 8.00 3.47
C SER A 55 -1.81 9.21 2.59
N SER A 56 -1.76 9.04 1.27
CA SER A 56 -1.62 10.16 0.32
C SER A 56 -2.31 9.85 -1.00
N ILE A 57 -2.91 10.84 -1.63
CA ILE A 57 -3.37 10.72 -3.02
C ILE A 57 -2.22 10.88 -4.02
N GLU A 58 -1.23 11.70 -3.66
CA GLU A 58 -0.06 11.99 -4.47
C GLU A 58 1.03 10.92 -4.30
N GLU A 59 1.87 10.79 -5.33
CA GLU A 59 3.09 9.99 -5.25
C GLU A 59 4.01 10.52 -4.14
N PRO A 60 4.62 9.63 -3.32
CA PRO A 60 5.63 10.05 -2.35
C PRO A 60 6.77 10.82 -3.03
N ALA A 61 7.02 12.04 -2.57
CA ALA A 61 8.19 12.79 -3.01
C ALA A 61 9.46 12.08 -2.53
N PHE A 62 10.48 12.04 -3.40
CA PHE A 62 11.77 11.45 -3.06
C PHE A 62 12.45 12.24 -1.92
N SER A 63 12.91 11.52 -0.90
CA SER A 63 13.79 12.03 0.15
C SER A 63 15.00 11.11 0.28
N ARG A 64 16.18 11.68 0.56
CA ARG A 64 17.42 10.92 0.81
C ARG A 64 17.42 10.15 2.13
N SER A 65 16.44 10.37 3.01
CA SER A 65 16.36 9.69 4.29
C SER A 65 15.15 8.76 4.40
N ILE A 66 14.21 8.81 3.46
CA ILE A 66 12.99 8.01 3.50
C ILE A 66 12.99 7.03 2.33
N VAL A 67 12.83 5.75 2.64
CA VAL A 67 12.67 4.68 1.66
C VAL A 67 11.23 4.22 1.67
N ILE A 68 10.53 4.33 0.55
CA ILE A 68 9.21 3.71 0.42
C ILE A 68 9.42 2.20 0.35
N LEU A 69 8.82 1.47 1.27
CA LEU A 69 8.86 0.01 1.29
C LEU A 69 7.73 -0.52 0.42
N TYR A 70 6.51 -0.06 0.64
CA TYR A 70 5.33 -0.59 -0.03
C TYR A 70 4.30 0.51 -0.28
N LYS A 71 3.62 0.46 -1.43
CA LYS A 71 2.55 1.38 -1.78
C LYS A 71 1.33 0.63 -2.31
N LEU A 72 0.25 0.66 -1.54
CA LEU A 72 -1.06 0.20 -1.97
C LEU A 72 -1.79 1.30 -2.74
N SER A 73 -1.81 1.19 -4.07
CA SER A 73 -2.45 2.16 -4.96
C SER A 73 -3.99 2.11 -4.91
N VAL A 74 -4.65 3.26 -4.95
CA VAL A 74 -6.13 3.38 -5.07
C VAL A 74 -6.68 2.73 -6.33
N SER A 75 -5.87 2.65 -7.39
CA SER A 75 -6.24 1.98 -8.63
C SER A 75 -6.29 0.46 -8.51
N ARG A 76 -5.75 -0.11 -7.44
CA ARG A 76 -5.60 -1.55 -7.30
C ARG A 76 -6.88 -2.26 -6.86
N PHE A 77 -7.64 -1.63 -5.97
CA PHE A 77 -8.90 -2.16 -5.46
C PHE A 77 -10.02 -1.16 -5.74
N PRO A 78 -10.57 -1.14 -6.96
CA PRO A 78 -11.74 -0.34 -7.26
C PRO A 78 -12.92 -0.79 -6.38
N LEU A 79 -13.88 0.12 -6.18
CA LEU A 79 -15.00 -0.12 -5.24
C LEU A 79 -15.82 -1.36 -5.63
N GLU A 80 -15.91 -1.66 -6.92
CA GLU A 80 -16.58 -2.82 -7.50
C GLU A 80 -15.93 -4.15 -7.12
N GLU A 81 -14.65 -4.15 -6.78
CA GLU A 81 -13.97 -5.34 -6.25
C GLU A 81 -14.15 -5.47 -4.74
N LEU A 82 -14.42 -4.37 -4.03
CA LEU A 82 -14.57 -4.36 -2.58
C LEU A 82 -16.01 -4.66 -2.14
N PHE A 83 -16.98 -4.12 -2.86
CA PHE A 83 -18.41 -4.23 -2.56
C PHE A 83 -19.18 -4.86 -3.72
N SER A 84 -20.23 -5.59 -3.40
CA SER A 84 -21.17 -6.09 -4.41
C SER A 84 -21.95 -4.95 -5.08
N GLU A 85 -22.43 -5.18 -6.30
CA GLU A 85 -23.27 -4.22 -7.03
C GLU A 85 -24.49 -3.76 -6.20
N ARG A 86 -25.11 -4.69 -5.46
CA ARG A 86 -26.25 -4.39 -4.58
C ARG A 86 -25.86 -3.42 -3.46
N GLU A 87 -24.69 -3.60 -2.86
CA GLU A 87 -24.18 -2.74 -1.78
C GLU A 87 -23.85 -1.35 -2.30
N LEU A 88 -23.21 -1.26 -3.46
CA LEU A 88 -22.92 0.03 -4.11
C LEU A 88 -24.21 0.77 -4.47
N ASN A 89 -25.21 0.09 -5.00
CA ASN A 89 -26.50 0.70 -5.31
C ASN A 89 -27.25 1.16 -4.05
N LEU A 90 -27.24 0.36 -2.99
CA LEU A 90 -27.85 0.75 -1.71
C LEU A 90 -27.15 1.97 -1.10
N ALA A 91 -25.81 1.96 -1.09
CA ALA A 91 -25.02 3.08 -0.62
C ALA A 91 -25.32 4.34 -1.45
N LYS A 92 -25.41 4.25 -2.79
CA LYS A 92 -25.80 5.35 -3.68
C LYS A 92 -27.15 5.94 -3.31
N MET A 93 -28.14 5.10 -3.02
CA MET A 93 -29.47 5.54 -2.63
C MET A 93 -29.47 6.28 -1.28
N ILE A 94 -28.67 5.83 -0.31
CA ILE A 94 -28.59 6.46 1.02
C ILE A 94 -27.84 7.79 0.94
N LEU A 95 -26.80 7.86 0.13
CA LEU A 95 -25.84 8.96 0.11
C LEU A 95 -26.21 10.05 -0.92
N GLY A 96 -27.05 9.71 -1.91
CA GLY A 96 -27.60 10.66 -2.86
C GLY A 96 -26.52 11.43 -3.63
N GLU A 97 -26.68 12.74 -3.74
CA GLU A 97 -25.73 13.63 -4.45
C GLU A 97 -24.38 13.79 -3.74
N ALA A 98 -24.27 13.38 -2.47
CA ALA A 98 -23.00 13.35 -1.74
C ALA A 98 -22.16 12.10 -2.08
N TRP A 99 -22.50 11.36 -3.14
CA TRP A 99 -21.77 10.19 -3.62
C TRP A 99 -20.36 10.53 -4.09
N ASN A 100 -19.44 10.64 -3.14
CA ASN A 100 -18.01 10.69 -3.38
C ASN A 100 -17.27 9.98 -2.24
N LEU A 101 -17.81 8.81 -1.88
CA LEU A 101 -17.60 8.21 -0.58
C LEU A 101 -16.60 7.09 -0.74
N SER A 102 -15.50 7.24 -0.02
CA SER A 102 -14.45 6.27 0.02
C SER A 102 -14.98 4.91 0.50
N ALA A 103 -14.19 3.85 0.36
CA ALA A 103 -14.57 2.53 0.82
C ALA A 103 -14.96 2.54 2.32
N ARG A 104 -14.29 3.36 3.15
CA ARG A 104 -14.66 3.54 4.57
C ARG A 104 -16.05 4.14 4.73
N ASP A 105 -16.36 5.19 3.98
CA ASP A 105 -17.66 5.83 4.05
C ASP A 105 -18.80 4.93 3.55
N ILE A 106 -18.56 4.15 2.50
CA ILE A 106 -19.51 3.14 2.00
C ILE A 106 -19.75 2.08 3.07
N ALA A 107 -18.70 1.50 3.64
CA ALA A 107 -18.83 0.50 4.70
C ALA A 107 -19.62 1.05 5.90
N ARG A 108 -19.29 2.27 6.36
CA ARG A 108 -19.99 2.95 7.46
C ARG A 108 -21.47 3.15 7.14
N THR A 109 -21.79 3.58 5.93
CA THR A 109 -23.18 3.81 5.48
C THR A 109 -23.99 2.52 5.49
N LEU A 110 -23.37 1.41 5.13
CA LEU A 110 -23.98 0.08 5.13
C LEU A 110 -24.00 -0.57 6.52
N GLY A 111 -23.48 0.10 7.55
CA GLY A 111 -23.40 -0.44 8.92
C GLY A 111 -22.40 -1.58 9.08
N LYS A 112 -21.37 -1.63 8.24
CA LYS A 112 -20.34 -2.68 8.24
C LYS A 112 -19.07 -2.24 8.96
N GLU A 113 -18.38 -3.20 9.55
CA GLU A 113 -17.00 -2.98 9.99
C GLU A 113 -16.08 -2.88 8.77
N PHE A 114 -15.30 -1.81 8.69
CA PHE A 114 -14.33 -1.66 7.61
C PHE A 114 -13.25 -2.75 7.63
N LYS A 115 -13.06 -3.42 8.78
CA LYS A 115 -12.12 -4.51 8.94
C LYS A 115 -12.36 -5.66 7.97
N GLU A 116 -13.62 -5.94 7.62
CA GLU A 116 -13.96 -6.96 6.63
C GLU A 116 -13.38 -6.62 5.24
N VAL A 117 -13.39 -5.33 4.88
CA VAL A 117 -12.81 -4.83 3.61
C VAL A 117 -11.29 -4.90 3.67
N GLU A 118 -10.68 -4.48 4.79
CA GLU A 118 -9.23 -4.56 5.01
C GLU A 118 -8.72 -6.00 4.90
N ASP A 119 -9.40 -6.96 5.54
CA ASP A 119 -9.00 -8.36 5.51
C ASP A 119 -9.24 -9.00 4.14
N LYS A 120 -10.27 -8.57 3.39
CA LYS A 120 -10.46 -8.96 1.99
C LYS A 120 -9.27 -8.51 1.15
N ILE A 121 -8.90 -7.23 1.23
CA ILE A 121 -7.74 -6.67 0.52
C ILE A 121 -6.46 -7.42 0.88
N PHE A 122 -6.20 -7.61 2.18
CA PHE A 122 -5.03 -8.34 2.66
C PHE A 122 -4.95 -9.75 2.07
N ASN A 123 -6.06 -10.49 2.13
CA ASN A 123 -6.12 -11.87 1.62
C ASN A 123 -5.90 -11.93 0.10
N THR A 124 -6.40 -10.95 -0.66
CA THR A 124 -6.14 -10.86 -2.10
C THR A 124 -4.65 -10.61 -2.36
N ILE A 125 -4.06 -9.60 -1.73
CA ILE A 125 -2.63 -9.27 -1.88
C ILE A 125 -1.75 -10.48 -1.55
N MET A 126 -1.98 -11.14 -0.40
CA MET A 126 -1.14 -12.26 0.03
C MET A 126 -1.30 -13.54 -0.82
N LYS A 127 -2.34 -13.64 -1.65
CA LYS A 127 -2.58 -14.80 -2.53
C LYS A 127 -2.12 -14.58 -3.96
N GLU A 128 -2.35 -13.37 -4.48
CA GLU A 128 -2.17 -13.06 -5.90
C GLU A 128 -0.81 -12.43 -6.18
N ASP A 129 -0.17 -11.84 -5.16
CA ASP A 129 1.09 -11.12 -5.30
C ASP A 129 2.21 -11.71 -4.44
N ASP A 130 3.45 -11.30 -4.76
CA ASP A 130 4.58 -11.37 -3.84
C ASP A 130 4.97 -9.94 -3.41
N PRO A 131 4.42 -9.42 -2.29
CA PRO A 131 4.76 -8.10 -1.80
C PRO A 131 6.26 -7.93 -1.50
N SER A 132 6.98 -9.04 -1.28
CA SER A 132 8.43 -9.01 -1.07
C SER A 132 9.16 -8.48 -2.30
N GLU A 133 8.76 -8.90 -3.50
CA GLU A 133 9.40 -8.43 -4.74
C GLU A 133 9.15 -6.94 -4.97
N GLU A 134 7.92 -6.47 -4.71
CA GLU A 134 7.60 -5.04 -4.79
C GLU A 134 8.48 -4.22 -3.82
N ILE A 135 8.64 -4.69 -2.58
CA ILE A 135 9.51 -4.04 -1.59
C ILE A 135 10.97 -4.03 -2.07
N ILE A 136 11.47 -5.14 -2.63
CA ILE A 136 12.83 -5.23 -3.17
C ILE A 136 13.03 -4.21 -4.31
N GLU A 137 12.07 -4.11 -5.22
CA GLU A 137 12.11 -3.17 -6.34
C GLU A 137 12.11 -1.72 -5.87
N ASN A 138 11.23 -1.37 -4.91
CA ASN A 138 11.17 -0.02 -4.34
C ASN A 138 12.49 0.38 -3.65
N VAL A 139 13.08 -0.52 -2.86
CA VAL A 139 14.38 -0.29 -2.21
C VAL A 139 15.50 -0.17 -3.25
N LEU A 140 15.50 -1.01 -4.29
CA LEU A 140 16.47 -0.92 -5.38
C LEU A 140 16.36 0.40 -6.15
N GLU A 141 15.15 0.85 -6.45
CA GLU A 141 14.91 2.12 -7.11
C GLU A 141 15.44 3.29 -6.25
N TYR A 142 15.12 3.27 -4.94
CA TYR A 142 15.68 4.23 -4.00
C TYR A 142 17.21 4.26 -4.05
N VAL A 143 17.87 3.09 -3.94
CA VAL A 143 19.33 3.04 -3.97
C VAL A 143 19.87 3.58 -5.29
N ARG A 144 19.26 3.21 -6.44
CA ARG A 144 19.64 3.72 -7.77
C ARG A 144 19.54 5.25 -7.85
N ARG A 145 18.53 5.86 -7.24
CA ARG A 145 18.35 7.32 -7.21
C ARG A 145 19.33 8.03 -6.28
N VAL A 146 19.80 7.37 -5.22
CA VAL A 146 20.78 7.96 -4.28
C VAL A 146 22.20 7.91 -4.83
N ILE A 147 22.54 6.86 -5.57
CA ILE A 147 23.89 6.64 -6.11
C ILE A 147 24.13 7.25 -7.50
N SER A 148 23.07 7.70 -8.19
CA SER A 148 23.12 8.40 -9.48
C SER A 148 23.57 9.85 -9.31
#